data_AF-A0A1A8FZH5-F1
#
_entry.id   AF-A0A1A8FZH5-F1
#
_cell.length_a   1.000
_cell.length_b   1.000
_cell.length_c   1.000
_cell.angle_alpha   90.00
_cell.angle_beta   90.00
_cell.angle_gamma   90.00
#
_symmetry.space_group_name_H-M   'P 1'
#
loop_
_entity.id
_entity.type
_entity.pdbx_description
1 polymer ?
#
loop_
_entity_poly.entity_id
_entity_poly.type
_entity_poly.pdbx_seq_one_letter_code
_entity_poly.pdbx_strand_id
1 'polypeptide(L)'
;LAEIYGNIFTVRLGKDTFVILCGHKMMKEALVTQAENFVDRPHSSIAGRSSTEHQAGLFMSNGDKWKKQRRFALSTLRNFGLGKSMLEQSICEEIRHLQEEIEREK
;
A
#
# COMPACT_ATOMS: atom_id res chain seq x y z
N LEU A 1 -13.79 -7.76 19.74
CA LEU A 1 -13.95 -6.28 19.82
C LEU A 1 -15.12 -5.80 18.95
N ALA A 2 -15.12 -6.06 17.64
CA ALA A 2 -16.24 -5.66 16.78
C ALA A 2 -17.61 -6.25 17.21
N GLU A 3 -17.63 -7.49 17.73
CA GLU A 3 -18.85 -8.11 18.26
C GLU A 3 -19.42 -7.41 19.50
N ILE A 4 -18.56 -6.76 20.29
CA ILE A 4 -18.93 -6.12 21.56
C ILE A 4 -19.22 -4.62 21.36
N TYR A 5 -18.38 -3.95 20.57
CA TYR A 5 -18.41 -2.49 20.39
C TYR A 5 -19.02 -2.05 19.05
N GLY A 6 -19.39 -3.00 18.20
CA GLY A 6 -19.96 -2.74 16.87
C GLY A 6 -18.90 -2.55 15.78
N ASN A 7 -19.38 -2.19 14.59
CA ASN A 7 -18.57 -2.10 13.37
C ASN A 7 -17.61 -0.90 13.32
N ILE A 8 -17.77 0.08 14.20
CA ILE A 8 -16.90 1.25 14.31
C ILE A 8 -16.58 1.44 15.79
N PHE A 9 -15.31 1.36 16.15
CA PHE A 9 -14.88 1.56 17.53
C PHE A 9 -13.49 2.16 17.59
N THR A 10 -13.20 2.82 18.71
CA THR A 10 -11.92 3.49 18.94
C THR A 10 -11.04 2.67 19.87
N VAL A 11 -9.77 2.52 19.50
CA VAL A 11 -8.74 1.89 20.33
C VAL A 11 -7.63 2.90 20.57
N ARG A 12 -7.23 3.06 21.83
CA ARG A 12 -6.08 3.90 22.18
C ARG A 12 -4.86 3.01 22.40
N LEU A 13 -3.82 3.22 21.60
CA LEU A 13 -2.54 2.52 21.70
C LEU A 13 -1.47 3.52 22.13
N GLY A 14 -1.10 3.48 23.42
CA GLY A 14 -0.20 4.48 24.00
C GLY A 14 -0.79 5.89 23.89
N LYS A 15 -0.07 6.80 23.23
CA LYS A 15 -0.52 8.19 22.97
C LYS A 15 -1.42 8.32 21.74
N ASP A 16 -1.41 7.31 20.87
CA ASP A 16 -2.08 7.37 19.58
C ASP A 16 -3.49 6.77 19.68
N THR A 17 -4.43 7.39 18.99
CA THR A 17 -5.83 6.96 18.97
C THR A 17 -6.19 6.49 17.57
N PHE A 18 -6.73 5.26 17.48
CA PHE A 18 -7.10 4.61 16.24
C PHE A 18 -8.59 4.40 16.18
N VAL A 19 -9.20 4.76 15.05
CA VAL A 19 -10.58 4.38 14.73
C VAL A 19 -10.52 3.13 13.87
N ILE A 20 -11.12 2.05 14.35
CA ILE A 20 -11.17 0.77 13.67
C ILE A 20 -12.53 0.65 12.97
N LEU A 21 -12.48 0.42 11.66
CA LEU A 21 -13.64 0.13 10.82
C LEU A 21 -13.68 -1.38 10.54
N CYS A 22 -14.80 -2.01 10.84
CA CYS A 22 -15.04 -3.43 10.61
C CYS A 22 -16.24 -3.65 9.71
N GLY A 23 -16.18 -4.70 8.89
CA GLY A 23 -17.25 -5.07 7.98
C GLY A 23 -17.17 -4.37 6.62
N HIS A 24 -17.55 -5.11 5.57
CA HIS A 24 -17.42 -4.70 4.18
C HIS A 24 -18.16 -3.37 3.88
N LYS A 25 -19.37 -3.19 4.42
CA LYS A 25 -20.17 -1.98 4.18
C LYS A 25 -19.43 -0.72 4.64
N MET A 26 -18.90 -0.72 5.86
CA MET A 26 -18.20 0.44 6.43
C MET A 26 -16.86 0.69 5.73
N MET A 27 -16.12 -0.38 5.41
CA MET A 27 -14.86 -0.27 4.67
C MET A 27 -15.07 0.31 3.27
N LYS A 28 -16.11 -0.12 2.56
CA LYS A 28 -16.45 0.43 1.24
C LYS A 28 -16.84 1.90 1.32
N GLU A 29 -17.65 2.26 2.31
CA GLU A 29 -18.07 3.65 2.52
C GLU A 29 -16.86 4.57 2.77
N ALA A 30 -15.96 4.18 3.69
CA ALA A 30 -14.78 4.99 4.01
C ALA A 30 -13.77 5.04 2.85
N LEU A 31 -13.38 3.89 2.29
CA LEU A 31 -12.27 3.79 1.34
C LEU A 31 -12.66 4.10 -0.12
N VAL A 32 -13.95 4.04 -0.45
CA VAL A 32 -14.45 4.27 -1.83
C VAL A 32 -15.35 5.49 -1.89
N THR A 33 -16.44 5.50 -1.12
CA THR A 33 -17.42 6.61 -1.18
C THR A 33 -16.84 7.91 -0.64
N GLN A 34 -16.07 7.83 0.45
CA GLN A 34 -15.40 8.97 1.09
C GLN A 34 -13.89 8.97 0.89
N ALA A 35 -13.41 8.41 -0.24
CA ALA A 35 -11.99 8.15 -0.46
C ALA A 35 -11.09 9.36 -0.22
N GLU A 36 -11.48 10.57 -0.64
CA GLU A 36 -10.67 11.79 -0.43
C GLU A 36 -10.47 12.14 1.05
N ASN A 37 -11.40 11.75 1.94
CA ASN A 37 -11.27 11.98 3.39
C ASN A 37 -10.31 10.99 4.05
N PHE A 38 -10.13 9.80 3.46
CA PHE A 38 -9.35 8.68 4.02
C PHE A 38 -8.12 8.33 3.17
N VAL A 39 -7.72 9.19 2.25
CA VAL A 39 -6.63 8.92 1.30
C VAL A 39 -5.24 8.99 1.95
N ASP A 40 -5.12 9.75 3.03
CA ASP A 40 -3.83 10.05 3.66
C ASP A 40 -3.28 8.88 4.49
N ARG A 41 -1.96 8.86 4.62
CA ARG A 41 -1.17 7.92 5.42
C ARG A 41 -0.90 8.52 6.80
N PRO A 42 -1.16 7.79 7.89
CA PRO A 42 -0.83 8.26 9.22
C PRO A 42 0.70 8.37 9.38
N HIS A 43 1.13 9.35 10.16
CA HIS A 43 2.54 9.53 10.47
C HIS A 43 3.05 8.35 11.31
N SER A 44 3.90 7.51 10.71
CA SER A 44 4.53 6.40 11.41
C SER A 44 5.91 6.81 11.92
N SER A 45 6.12 6.72 13.23
CA SER A 45 7.44 6.93 13.84
C SER A 45 8.48 5.91 13.39
N ILE A 46 8.05 4.75 12.86
CA ILE A 46 8.94 3.73 12.29
C ILE A 46 9.38 4.13 10.88
N ALA A 47 8.45 4.62 10.05
CA ALA A 47 8.75 5.09 8.69
C ALA A 47 9.68 6.31 8.70
N GLY A 48 9.54 7.19 9.69
CA GLY A 48 10.42 8.36 9.88
C GLY A 48 11.87 8.03 10.25
N ARG A 49 12.18 6.79 10.65
CA ARG A 49 13.56 6.38 10.99
C ARG A 49 14.37 5.92 9.78
N SER A 50 13.70 5.46 8.72
CA SER A 50 14.33 4.85 7.55
C SER A 50 14.64 5.82 6.41
N SER A 51 14.15 7.06 6.45
CA SER A 51 14.32 8.03 5.37
C SER A 51 14.76 9.39 5.91
N THR A 52 15.71 10.02 5.22
CA THR A 52 16.19 11.39 5.50
C THR A 52 15.08 12.44 5.44
N GLU A 53 14.00 12.15 4.71
CA GLU A 53 12.73 12.88 4.74
C GLU A 53 11.64 12.02 5.39
N HIS A 54 10.97 12.56 6.42
CA HIS A 54 9.98 11.83 7.22
C HIS A 54 8.71 11.40 6.44
N GLN A 55 8.55 11.80 5.17
CA GLN A 55 7.39 11.55 4.31
C GLN A 55 7.78 11.59 2.81
N ALA A 56 8.72 10.75 2.40
CA ALA A 56 9.15 10.66 1.00
C ALA A 56 8.62 9.42 0.27
N GLY A 57 8.62 9.50 -1.05
CA GLY A 57 8.27 8.40 -1.95
C GLY A 57 6.77 8.07 -2.01
N LEU A 58 6.46 7.05 -2.80
CA LEU A 58 5.09 6.71 -3.18
C LEU A 58 4.24 6.14 -2.03
N PHE A 59 4.86 5.49 -1.05
CA PHE A 59 4.15 4.75 -0.01
C PHE A 59 3.82 5.60 1.21
N MET A 60 4.68 6.56 1.57
CA MET A 60 4.62 7.33 2.83
C MET A 60 4.32 8.82 2.64
N SER A 61 4.23 9.32 1.40
CA SER A 61 3.83 10.71 1.15
C SER A 61 2.31 10.89 1.13
N ASN A 62 1.87 12.13 1.36
CA ASN A 62 0.47 12.56 1.31
C ASN A 62 0.28 13.76 0.35
N GLY A 63 -0.98 14.13 0.12
CA GLY A 63 -1.35 15.31 -0.67
C GLY A 63 -0.80 15.29 -2.10
N ASP A 64 -0.43 16.47 -2.61
CA ASP A 64 0.00 16.65 -3.99
C ASP A 64 1.29 15.90 -4.35
N LYS A 65 2.21 15.73 -3.39
CA LYS A 65 3.45 14.95 -3.57
C LYS A 65 3.10 13.52 -3.94
N TRP A 66 2.22 12.89 -3.17
CA TRP A 66 1.72 11.54 -3.43
C TRP A 66 0.96 11.45 -4.76
N LYS A 67 0.03 12.38 -5.02
CA LYS A 67 -0.77 12.40 -6.26
C LYS A 67 0.12 12.44 -7.51
N LYS A 68 1.15 13.28 -7.52
CA LYS A 68 2.12 13.39 -8.63
C LYS A 68 2.97 12.13 -8.78
N GLN A 69 3.55 11.63 -7.69
CA GLN A 69 4.40 10.43 -7.71
C GLN A 69 3.63 9.18 -8.14
N ARG A 70 2.40 9.00 -7.65
CA ARG A 70 1.52 7.88 -8.03
C ARG A 70 1.20 7.91 -9.52
N ARG A 71 0.85 9.08 -10.07
CA ARG A 71 0.55 9.23 -11.49
C ARG A 71 1.76 8.88 -12.34
N PHE A 72 2.93 9.41 -11.98
CA PHE A 72 4.19 9.11 -12.67
C PHE A 72 4.49 7.61 -12.63
N ALA A 73 4.52 6.99 -11.44
CA ALA A 73 4.85 5.59 -11.27
C ALA A 73 3.91 4.66 -12.06
N LEU A 74 2.60 4.88 -11.99
CA LEU A 74 1.63 4.05 -12.72
C LEU A 74 1.76 4.20 -14.24
N SER A 75 2.03 5.42 -14.74
CA SER A 75 2.28 5.66 -16.16
C SER A 75 3.53 4.92 -16.63
N THR A 76 4.63 5.09 -15.89
CA THR A 76 5.92 4.48 -16.19
C THR A 76 5.84 2.96 -16.14
N LEU A 77 5.20 2.36 -15.12
CA LEU A 77 5.03 0.92 -15.03
C LEU A 77 4.21 0.34 -16.19
N ARG A 78 3.16 1.03 -16.65
CA ARG A 78 2.39 0.62 -17.83
C ARG A 78 3.21 0.71 -19.12
N ASN A 79 4.12 1.68 -19.21
CA ASN A 79 5.05 1.77 -20.33
C ASN A 79 6.05 0.61 -20.32
N PHE A 80 6.52 0.19 -19.14
CA PHE A 80 7.38 -0.99 -18.94
C PHE A 80 6.64 -2.35 -18.98
N GLY A 81 5.37 -2.38 -19.38
CA GLY A 81 4.67 -3.64 -19.61
C GLY A 81 3.73 -4.08 -18.49
N LEU A 82 3.52 -3.30 -17.43
CA LEU A 82 2.48 -3.60 -16.44
C LEU A 82 1.10 -3.71 -17.11
N GLY A 83 0.49 -4.89 -17.03
CA GLY A 83 -0.77 -5.21 -17.68
C GLY A 83 -0.63 -5.58 -19.17
N LYS A 84 0.58 -5.88 -19.64
CA LYS A 84 0.88 -6.35 -21.01
C LYS A 84 1.66 -7.67 -20.94
N SER A 85 1.70 -8.40 -22.06
CA SER A 85 2.44 -9.66 -22.20
C SER A 85 3.95 -9.53 -21.94
N MET A 86 4.53 -8.34 -22.15
CA MET A 86 5.95 -8.10 -21.88
C MET A 86 6.33 -8.36 -20.43
N LEU A 87 5.53 -7.92 -19.45
CA LEU A 87 5.82 -8.18 -18.03
C LEU A 87 5.64 -9.66 -17.69
N GLU A 88 4.65 -10.33 -18.29
CA GLU A 88 4.43 -11.76 -18.13
C GLU A 88 5.66 -12.56 -18.60
N GLN A 89 6.22 -12.21 -19.75
CA GLN A 89 7.44 -12.85 -20.27
C GLN A 89 8.62 -12.70 -19.30
N SER A 90 8.87 -11.48 -18.79
CA SER A 90 9.93 -11.27 -17.81
C SER A 90 9.70 -12.06 -16.51
N ILE A 91 8.46 -12.19 -16.05
CA ILE A 91 8.13 -13.02 -14.87
C ILE A 91 8.42 -14.50 -15.15
N CYS A 92 8.04 -15.01 -16.32
CA CYS A 92 8.31 -16.39 -16.70
C CYS A 92 9.81 -16.68 -16.83
N GLU A 93 10.58 -15.74 -17.37
CA GLU A 93 12.04 -15.85 -17.43
C GLU A 93 12.65 -15.96 -16.04
N GLU A 94 12.23 -15.13 -15.09
CA GLU A 94 12.77 -15.19 -13.72
C GLU A 94 12.33 -16.44 -12.95
N ILE A 95 11.14 -16.97 -13.23
CA ILE A 95 10.74 -18.27 -12.68
C ILE A 95 11.66 -19.38 -13.18
N ARG A 96 12.03 -19.37 -14.47
CA ARG A 96 12.98 -20.36 -15.01
C ARG A 96 14.34 -20.24 -14.33
N HIS A 97 14.85 -19.02 -14.17
CA HIS A 97 16.11 -18.78 -13.47
C HIS A 97 16.08 -19.27 -12.02
N LEU A 98 14.96 -19.03 -11.32
CA LEU A 98 14.76 -19.52 -9.96
C LEU A 98 14.72 -21.05 -9.89
N GLN A 99 14.05 -21.72 -10.84
CA GLN A 99 14.00 -23.18 -10.90
C GLN A 99 15.39 -23.79 -11.10
N GLU A 100 16.17 -23.24 -12.02
CA GLU A 100 17.55 -23.68 -12.28
C GLU A 100 18.43 -23.55 -11.03
N GLU A 101 18.28 -22.46 -10.26
CA GLU A 101 19.05 -22.30 -9.01
C GLU A 101 18.65 -23.31 -7.95
N ILE A 102 17.34 -23.56 -7.77
CA ILE A 102 16.84 -24.57 -6.82
C ILE A 102 17.34 -25.97 -7.20
N GLU A 103 17.45 -26.28 -8.50
CA GLU A 103 17.99 -27.56 -8.96
C GLU A 103 19.50 -27.68 -8.76
N ARG A 104 20.25 -26.57 -8.84
CA ARG A 104 21.69 -26.53 -8.56
C ARG A 104 22.02 -26.73 -7.08
N GLU A 105 21.13 -26.32 -6.17
CA GLU A 105 21.31 -26.48 -4.72
C GLU A 105 20.88 -27.87 -4.20
N LYS A 106 20.31 -28.74 -5.05
CA LYS A 106 20.01 -30.14 -4.72
C LYS A 106 21.21 -31.05 -4.93
#